data_AF-A0A7V8X6N6-F1
#
_entry.id   AF-A0A7V8X6N6-F1
#
_cell.length_a   1.000
_cell.length_b   1.000
_cell.length_c   1.000
_cell.angle_alpha   90.00
_cell.angle_beta   90.00
_cell.angle_gamma   90.00
#
_symmetry.space_group_name_H-M   'P 1'
#
loop_
_entity.id
_entity.type
_entity.pdbx_description
1 polymer ?
#
loop_
_entity_poly.entity_id
_entity_poly.type
_entity_poly.pdbx_seq_one_letter_code
_entity_poly.pdbx_strand_id
1 'polypeptide(L)'
;MDNAHAGFRSLEHASEWFGQRRWYGDKGRQLVAIQSPFAVEKTVGGSAVRLEVVEIEFAAGETSRYVLFRDPENVEADRIEDAEVRSWLLDGFLEGRVLTQATGELRWSATLGLAAQAGDIASSSHVFRGEQSNTSIVYADTVMVKLFRKLQAGQSPEVEIGHHLT
;
A
#
# COMPACT_ATOMS: atom_id res chain seq x y z
N MET A 1 -12.32 15.72 -13.49
CA MET A 1 -12.03 14.68 -14.48
C MET A 1 -12.64 13.40 -13.97
N ASP A 2 -13.38 12.72 -14.82
CA ASP A 2 -14.16 11.55 -14.47
C ASP A 2 -13.22 10.41 -14.02
N ASN A 3 -13.06 10.24 -12.70
CA ASN A 3 -12.14 9.26 -12.12
C ASN A 3 -12.83 7.88 -11.99
N ALA A 4 -13.70 7.56 -12.95
CA ALA A 4 -14.60 6.40 -12.94
C ALA A 4 -13.87 5.05 -12.83
N HIS A 5 -12.55 5.05 -13.04
CA HIS A 5 -11.70 3.86 -13.03
C HIS A 5 -10.44 4.04 -12.18
N ALA A 6 -10.42 4.94 -11.19
CA ALA A 6 -9.27 5.11 -10.29
C ALA A 6 -7.93 5.28 -11.06
N GLY A 7 -7.88 6.17 -12.05
CA GLY A 7 -6.70 6.41 -12.90
C GLY A 7 -6.38 5.34 -13.96
N PHE A 8 -7.09 4.21 -14.03
CA PHE A 8 -6.93 3.26 -15.12
C PHE A 8 -7.68 3.72 -16.39
N ARG A 9 -7.11 3.45 -17.57
CA ARG A 9 -7.75 3.72 -18.87
C ARG A 9 -9.09 3.00 -19.08
N SER A 10 -9.28 1.82 -18.49
CA SER A 10 -10.50 1.01 -18.58
C SER A 10 -10.52 -0.05 -17.47
N LEU A 11 -11.66 -0.72 -17.26
CA LEU A 11 -11.78 -1.85 -16.34
C LEU A 11 -10.96 -3.07 -16.80
N GLU A 12 -10.86 -3.28 -18.12
CA GLU A 12 -10.01 -4.33 -18.70
C GLU A 12 -8.53 -4.08 -18.38
N HIS A 13 -8.07 -2.84 -18.59
CA HIS A 13 -6.71 -2.44 -18.22
C HIS A 13 -6.44 -2.62 -16.72
N ALA A 14 -7.41 -2.26 -15.86
CA ALA A 14 -7.29 -2.52 -14.42
C ALA A 14 -7.20 -4.03 -14.12
N SER A 15 -8.05 -4.85 -14.77
CA SER A 15 -8.06 -6.31 -14.58
C SER A 15 -6.73 -6.95 -14.99
N GLU A 16 -6.19 -6.59 -16.15
CA GLU A 16 -4.87 -7.05 -16.63
C GLU A 16 -3.76 -6.63 -15.66
N TRP A 17 -3.80 -5.37 -15.23
CA TRP A 17 -2.85 -4.84 -14.27
C TRP A 17 -2.90 -5.69 -13.00
N PHE A 18 -4.03 -5.76 -12.29
CA PHE A 18 -4.15 -6.55 -11.06
C PHE A 18 -3.80 -8.04 -11.25
N GLY A 19 -4.18 -8.64 -12.37
CA GLY A 19 -3.93 -10.05 -12.68
C GLY A 19 -2.45 -10.44 -12.70
N GLN A 20 -1.58 -9.52 -13.13
CA GLN A 20 -0.12 -9.73 -13.14
C GLN A 20 0.51 -9.61 -11.75
N ARG A 21 -0.20 -9.10 -10.74
CA ARG A 21 0.35 -8.90 -9.40
C ARG A 21 0.21 -10.18 -8.60
N ARG A 22 1.32 -10.62 -8.00
CA ARG A 22 1.38 -11.81 -7.12
C ARG A 22 0.39 -11.71 -5.96
N TRP A 23 0.31 -10.54 -5.34
CA TRP A 23 -0.48 -10.28 -4.14
C TRP A 23 -1.97 -10.08 -4.41
N TYR A 24 -2.40 -10.03 -5.67
CA TYR A 24 -3.80 -9.88 -6.01
C TYR A 24 -4.54 -11.19 -5.76
N GLY A 25 -5.42 -11.19 -4.75
CA GLY A 25 -6.12 -12.38 -4.27
C GLY A 25 -7.46 -12.67 -4.97
N ASP A 26 -7.91 -11.79 -5.86
CA ASP A 26 -9.22 -11.87 -6.53
C ASP A 26 -9.08 -12.24 -8.03
N LYS A 27 -8.05 -13.02 -8.36
CA LYS A 27 -7.80 -13.48 -9.74
C LYS A 27 -9.00 -14.27 -10.27
N GLY A 28 -9.30 -14.05 -11.55
CA GLY A 28 -10.42 -14.72 -12.24
C GLY A 28 -11.80 -14.13 -11.93
N ARG A 29 -11.93 -13.17 -10.99
CA ARG A 29 -13.19 -12.47 -10.74
C ARG A 29 -13.36 -11.32 -11.72
N GLN A 30 -14.57 -11.18 -12.28
CA GLN A 30 -14.88 -10.11 -13.21
C GLN A 30 -15.13 -8.79 -12.46
N LEU A 31 -14.26 -7.81 -12.70
CA LEU A 31 -14.37 -6.46 -12.18
C LEU A 31 -15.45 -5.68 -12.94
N VAL A 32 -16.34 -5.01 -12.22
CA VAL A 32 -17.42 -4.18 -12.81
C VAL A 32 -17.33 -2.71 -12.42
N ALA A 33 -16.66 -2.37 -11.31
CA ALA A 33 -16.32 -1.01 -10.97
C ALA A 33 -15.02 -0.94 -10.15
N ILE A 34 -14.33 0.19 -10.22
CA ILE A 34 -13.19 0.49 -9.36
C ILE A 34 -13.15 1.99 -9.04
N GLN A 35 -13.00 2.31 -7.76
CA GLN A 35 -12.93 3.69 -7.26
C GLN A 35 -11.83 3.84 -6.22
N SER A 36 -11.34 5.06 -6.01
CA SER A 36 -10.36 5.39 -4.97
C SER A 36 -11.04 6.15 -3.82
N PRO A 37 -11.72 5.46 -2.87
CA PRO A 37 -12.37 6.13 -1.75
C PRO A 37 -11.39 6.92 -0.88
N PHE A 38 -10.12 6.55 -0.82
CA PHE A 38 -9.08 7.31 -0.14
C PHE A 38 -7.87 7.45 -1.06
N ALA A 39 -7.38 8.67 -1.27
CA ALA A 39 -6.17 8.91 -2.04
C ALA A 39 -5.45 10.16 -1.52
N VAL A 40 -4.12 10.08 -1.47
CA VAL A 40 -3.24 11.20 -1.11
C VAL A 40 -2.07 11.21 -2.06
N GLU A 41 -1.81 12.38 -2.63
CA GLU A 41 -0.64 12.62 -3.47
C GLU A 41 0.45 13.32 -2.67
N LYS A 42 1.69 12.89 -2.88
CA LYS A 42 2.90 13.45 -2.26
C LYS A 42 4.00 13.52 -3.31
N THR A 43 4.91 14.47 -3.13
CA THR A 43 6.18 14.46 -3.86
C THR A 43 7.22 13.76 -3.00
N VAL A 44 7.78 12.67 -3.51
CA VAL A 44 8.81 11.88 -2.84
C VAL A 44 9.96 11.74 -3.83
N GLY A 45 11.17 12.16 -3.44
CA GLY A 45 12.32 12.08 -4.35
C GLY A 45 12.21 12.93 -5.62
N GLY A 46 11.45 14.03 -5.55
CA GLY A 46 11.16 14.87 -6.72
C GLY A 46 10.12 14.30 -7.69
N SER A 47 9.57 13.11 -7.43
CA SER A 47 8.51 12.49 -8.24
C SER A 47 7.19 12.44 -7.49
N ALA A 48 6.07 12.56 -8.20
CA ALA A 48 4.75 12.40 -7.59
C ALA A 48 4.51 10.92 -7.26
N VAL A 49 3.95 10.66 -6.07
CA VAL A 49 3.46 9.35 -5.66
C VAL A 49 2.06 9.52 -5.07
N ARG A 50 1.15 8.65 -5.48
CA ARG A 50 -0.20 8.55 -4.98
C ARG A 50 -0.30 7.30 -4.11
N LEU A 51 -0.60 7.51 -2.83
CA LEU A 51 -1.00 6.45 -1.90
C LEU A 51 -2.51 6.41 -1.83
N GLU A 52 -3.10 5.27 -2.12
CA GLU A 52 -4.55 5.15 -2.16
C GLU A 52 -5.05 3.78 -1.70
N VAL A 53 -6.28 3.80 -1.20
CA VAL A 53 -7.11 2.62 -1.04
C VAL A 53 -8.07 2.62 -2.22
N VAL A 54 -7.98 1.62 -3.08
CA VAL A 54 -8.99 1.37 -4.11
C VAL A 54 -10.01 0.37 -3.61
N GLU A 55 -11.26 0.54 -4.01
CA GLU A 55 -12.34 -0.40 -3.81
C GLU A 55 -12.76 -0.94 -5.17
N ILE A 56 -12.77 -2.25 -5.30
CA ILE A 56 -13.16 -3.00 -6.48
C ILE A 56 -14.51 -3.63 -6.22
N GLU A 57 -15.47 -3.43 -7.13
CA GLU A 57 -16.74 -4.16 -7.17
C GLU A 57 -16.67 -5.24 -8.24
N PHE A 58 -17.18 -6.42 -7.91
CA PHE A 58 -17.20 -7.57 -8.81
C PHE A 58 -18.61 -7.90 -9.28
N ALA A 59 -18.73 -8.61 -10.40
CA ALA A 59 -20.02 -8.96 -11.01
C ALA A 59 -20.97 -9.76 -10.08
N ALA A 60 -20.43 -10.48 -9.10
CA ALA A 60 -21.21 -11.20 -8.09
C ALA A 60 -21.65 -10.32 -6.89
N GLY A 61 -21.35 -9.01 -6.95
CA GLY A 61 -21.80 -8.00 -5.98
C GLY A 61 -20.91 -7.82 -4.76
N GLU A 62 -19.87 -8.63 -4.58
CA GLU A 62 -18.93 -8.41 -3.48
C GLU A 62 -17.89 -7.35 -3.83
N THR A 63 -17.30 -6.75 -2.79
CA THR A 63 -16.24 -5.76 -2.93
C THR A 63 -14.93 -6.21 -2.30
N SER A 64 -13.82 -5.62 -2.74
CA SER A 64 -12.52 -5.80 -2.08
C SER A 64 -11.72 -4.51 -2.13
N ARG A 65 -10.94 -4.27 -1.06
CA ARG A 65 -10.13 -3.06 -0.92
C ARG A 65 -8.64 -3.38 -1.02
N TYR A 66 -7.91 -2.55 -1.76
CA TYR A 66 -6.48 -2.72 -1.99
C TYR A 66 -5.70 -1.43 -1.76
N VAL A 67 -4.51 -1.55 -1.13
CA VAL A 67 -3.57 -0.42 -0.94
C VAL A 67 -2.56 -0.38 -2.08
N LEU A 68 -2.49 0.77 -2.76
CA LEU A 68 -1.60 0.99 -3.90
C LEU A 68 -0.69 2.21 -3.67
N PHE A 69 0.52 2.10 -4.20
CA PHE A 69 1.46 3.21 -4.39
C PHE A 69 1.67 3.36 -5.90
N ARG A 70 1.21 4.45 -6.49
CA ARG A 70 1.22 4.63 -7.95
C ARG A 70 1.76 5.99 -8.33
N ASP A 71 2.21 6.12 -9.57
CA ASP A 71 2.34 7.44 -10.17
C ASP A 71 0.92 7.94 -10.51
N PRO A 72 0.52 9.17 -10.15
CA PRO A 72 -0.80 9.68 -10.47
C PRO A 72 -1.06 9.81 -11.98
N GLU A 73 0.00 9.94 -12.79
CA GLU A 73 -0.09 10.05 -14.25
C GLU A 73 0.20 8.72 -14.95
N ASN A 74 0.89 7.78 -14.30
CA ASN A 74 1.26 6.48 -14.86
C ASN A 74 1.05 5.30 -13.89
N VAL A 75 -0.11 4.65 -14.01
CA VAL A 75 -0.49 3.55 -13.12
C VAL A 75 0.27 2.24 -13.34
N GLU A 76 1.10 2.11 -14.39
CA GLU A 76 1.70 0.82 -14.79
C GLU A 76 2.63 0.25 -13.71
N ALA A 77 3.42 1.10 -13.06
CA ALA A 77 4.37 0.70 -12.04
C ALA A 77 3.79 0.78 -10.62
N ASP A 78 4.17 -0.18 -9.78
CA ASP A 78 3.96 -0.10 -8.33
C ASP A 78 5.13 0.65 -7.71
N ARG A 79 4.89 1.88 -7.26
CA ARG A 79 5.93 2.80 -6.80
C ARG A 79 6.60 2.35 -5.49
N ILE A 80 6.11 1.29 -4.84
CA ILE A 80 6.81 0.70 -3.68
C ILE A 80 8.20 0.14 -4.03
N GLU A 81 8.43 -0.17 -5.33
CA GLU A 81 9.73 -0.64 -5.83
C GLU A 81 10.79 0.49 -5.85
N ASP A 82 10.39 1.74 -5.66
CA ASP A 82 11.30 2.88 -5.57
C ASP A 82 11.87 3.03 -4.15
N ALA A 83 13.19 3.21 -4.04
CA ALA A 83 13.85 3.35 -2.75
C ALA A 83 13.36 4.56 -1.94
N GLU A 84 13.08 5.67 -2.62
CA GLU A 84 12.62 6.91 -1.98
C GLU A 84 11.21 6.77 -1.41
N VAL A 85 10.32 6.04 -2.10
CA VAL A 85 8.97 5.74 -1.60
C VAL A 85 9.03 4.83 -0.38
N ARG A 86 9.96 3.85 -0.37
CA ARG A 86 10.19 3.01 0.82
C ARG A 86 10.76 3.81 1.99
N SER A 87 11.68 4.74 1.74
CA SER A 87 12.17 5.66 2.78
C SER A 87 11.03 6.48 3.35
N TRP A 88 10.25 7.14 2.49
CA TRP A 88 9.09 7.93 2.90
C TRP A 88 8.07 7.12 3.72
N LEU A 89 7.83 5.85 3.36
CA LEU A 89 6.96 4.96 4.11
C LEU A 89 7.51 4.68 5.52
N LEU A 90 8.81 4.37 5.65
CA LEU A 90 9.46 4.13 6.94
C LEU A 90 9.44 5.37 7.82
N ASP A 91 9.82 6.52 7.25
CA ASP A 91 9.82 7.82 7.95
C ASP A 91 8.43 8.12 8.53
N GLY A 92 7.36 7.70 7.85
CA GLY A 92 6.00 7.86 8.36
C GLY A 92 5.75 7.18 9.71
N PHE A 93 6.37 6.01 9.94
CA PHE A 93 6.29 5.34 11.24
C PHE A 93 7.07 6.09 12.32
N LEU A 94 8.26 6.58 11.99
CA LEU A 94 9.11 7.33 12.92
C LEU A 94 8.51 8.69 13.30
N GLU A 95 7.80 9.32 12.36
CA GLU A 95 7.12 10.61 12.53
C GLU A 95 5.74 10.50 13.19
N GLY A 96 5.16 9.29 13.30
CA GLY A 96 3.77 9.12 13.72
C GLY A 96 2.77 9.78 12.75
N ARG A 97 3.04 9.67 11.45
CA ARG A 97 2.33 10.40 10.40
C ARG A 97 0.83 10.09 10.39
N VAL A 98 0.02 11.13 10.13
CA VAL A 98 -1.41 11.01 9.88
C VAL A 98 -1.74 11.68 8.55
N LEU A 99 -2.46 10.97 7.69
CA LEU A 99 -3.01 11.49 6.46
C LEU A 99 -4.53 11.48 6.54
N THR A 100 -5.15 12.66 6.54
CA THR A 100 -6.61 12.82 6.65
C THR A 100 -7.21 13.15 5.29
N GLN A 101 -8.33 12.50 4.96
CA GLN A 101 -9.19 12.77 3.82
C GLN A 101 -10.65 12.82 4.29
N ALA A 102 -11.56 13.30 3.44
CA ALA A 102 -12.98 13.38 3.78
C ALA A 102 -13.60 12.01 4.13
N THR A 103 -13.03 10.92 3.62
CA THR A 103 -13.50 9.54 3.79
C THR A 103 -12.84 8.81 4.97
N GLY A 104 -11.85 9.42 5.64
CA GLY A 104 -11.18 8.82 6.80
C GLY A 104 -9.71 9.21 6.95
N GLU A 105 -9.00 8.48 7.80
CA GLU A 105 -7.59 8.69 8.10
C GLU A 105 -6.76 7.45 7.83
N LEU A 106 -5.53 7.65 7.36
CA LEU A 106 -4.46 6.66 7.39
C LEU A 106 -3.41 7.11 8.39
N ARG A 107 -3.15 6.28 9.40
CA ARG A 107 -2.25 6.58 10.51
C ARG A 107 -1.10 5.59 10.55
N TRP A 108 0.10 6.12 10.67
CA TRP A 108 1.30 5.38 11.00
C TRP A 108 1.45 5.35 12.52
N SER A 109 1.74 4.16 13.04
CA SER A 109 1.98 3.94 14.46
C SER A 109 3.20 3.03 14.62
N ALA A 110 4.20 3.49 15.37
CA ALA A 110 5.38 2.71 15.69
C ALA A 110 5.32 2.22 17.14
N THR A 111 5.87 1.04 17.39
CA THR A 111 6.19 0.58 18.75
C THR A 111 7.50 1.22 19.21
N LEU A 112 7.77 1.20 20.53
CA LEU A 112 9.01 1.73 21.09
C LEU A 112 10.26 1.07 20.50
N GLY A 113 10.18 -0.21 20.14
CA GLY A 113 11.28 -0.96 19.54
C GLY A 113 11.74 -0.41 18.18
N LEU A 114 10.81 0.01 17.32
CA LEU A 114 11.16 0.63 16.03
C LEU A 114 11.80 2.01 16.23
N ALA A 115 11.25 2.82 17.15
CA ALA A 115 11.78 4.16 17.45
C ALA A 115 13.24 4.11 17.96
N ALA A 116 13.59 3.08 18.73
CA ALA A 116 14.95 2.88 19.25
C ALA A 116 15.98 2.57 18.15
N GLN A 117 15.55 2.10 16.97
CA GLN A 117 16.42 1.72 15.86
C GLN A 117 16.54 2.82 14.77
N ALA A 118 15.87 3.97 14.93
CA ALA A 118 15.71 5.00 13.91
C ALA A 118 17.02 5.49 13.25
N GLY A 119 18.15 5.46 13.96
CA GLY A 119 19.46 5.91 13.45
C GLY A 119 20.15 4.94 12.48
N ASP A 120 19.86 3.64 12.56
CA ASP A 120 20.58 2.59 11.83
C ASP A 120 19.84 2.12 10.55
N ILE A 121 18.54 2.41 10.44
CA ILE A 121 17.66 1.82 9.41
C ILE A 121 17.67 2.62 8.09
N ALA A 122 18.25 3.82 8.07
CA ALA A 122 17.99 4.84 7.05
C ALA A 122 18.77 4.73 5.72
N SER A 123 19.53 3.66 5.46
CA SER A 123 20.51 3.68 4.35
C SER A 123 20.28 2.68 3.22
N SER A 124 19.52 1.60 3.43
CA SER A 124 19.22 0.63 2.37
C SER A 124 17.90 -0.10 2.61
N SER A 125 17.13 -0.30 1.55
CA SER A 125 15.92 -1.12 1.60
C SER A 125 15.64 -1.83 0.27
N HIS A 126 14.98 -2.98 0.35
CA HIS A 126 14.56 -3.73 -0.84
C HIS A 126 13.23 -4.44 -0.59
N VAL A 127 12.45 -4.64 -1.66
CA VAL A 127 11.25 -5.47 -1.63
C VAL A 127 11.67 -6.94 -1.60
N PHE A 128 11.25 -7.66 -0.57
CA PHE A 128 11.48 -9.09 -0.44
C PHE A 128 10.56 -9.87 -1.40
N ARG A 129 11.16 -10.76 -2.21
CA ARG A 129 10.48 -11.47 -3.32
C ARG A 129 10.06 -12.91 -3.00
N GLY A 130 9.83 -13.25 -1.73
CA GLY A 130 9.32 -14.58 -1.34
C GLY A 130 7.84 -14.82 -1.65
N GLU A 131 7.39 -16.06 -1.47
CA GLU A 131 5.98 -16.46 -1.61
C GLU A 131 5.14 -15.94 -0.44
N GLN A 132 4.64 -14.72 -0.59
CA GLN A 132 3.74 -14.06 0.34
C GLN A 132 2.60 -13.41 -0.44
N SER A 133 1.39 -13.42 0.13
CA SER A 133 0.21 -12.69 -0.38
C SER A 133 0.30 -11.17 -0.19
N ASN A 134 1.37 -10.70 0.46
CA ASN A 134 1.64 -9.30 0.77
C ASN A 134 2.98 -8.85 0.19
N THR A 135 3.24 -7.54 0.27
CA THR A 135 4.55 -6.96 -0.05
C THR A 135 5.34 -6.85 1.26
N SER A 136 6.49 -7.51 1.35
CA SER A 136 7.42 -7.31 2.48
C SER A 136 8.60 -6.47 2.02
N ILE A 137 9.05 -5.57 2.88
CA ILE A 137 10.19 -4.68 2.64
C ILE A 137 11.18 -4.91 3.77
N VAL A 138 12.44 -5.11 3.42
CA VAL A 138 13.54 -5.20 4.38
C VAL A 138 14.29 -3.88 4.36
N TYR A 139 14.56 -3.32 5.53
CA TYR A 139 15.37 -2.13 5.75
C TYR A 139 16.60 -2.48 6.59
N ALA A 140 17.78 -2.14 6.07
CA ALA A 140 19.09 -2.36 6.70
C ALA A 140 19.25 -3.77 7.32
N ASP A 141 18.63 -4.79 6.72
CA ASP A 141 18.57 -6.19 7.18
C ASP A 141 18.13 -6.43 8.64
N THR A 142 17.58 -5.40 9.29
CA THR A 142 17.25 -5.39 10.72
C THR A 142 15.76 -5.16 10.95
N VAL A 143 15.08 -4.45 10.04
CA VAL A 143 13.65 -4.18 10.12
C VAL A 143 12.95 -4.75 8.89
N MET A 144 11.85 -5.47 9.13
CA MET A 144 10.94 -5.91 8.07
C MET A 144 9.59 -5.21 8.24
N VAL A 145 9.16 -4.52 7.19
CA VAL A 145 7.80 -3.96 7.09
C VAL A 145 6.97 -4.87 6.20
N LYS A 146 5.81 -5.27 6.69
CA LYS A 146 4.81 -6.02 5.92
C LYS A 146 3.69 -5.09 5.49
N LEU A 147 3.61 -4.81 4.19
CA LEU A 147 2.53 -4.05 3.57
C LEU A 147 1.42 -5.00 3.15
N PHE A 148 0.34 -5.00 3.93
CA PHE A 148 -0.88 -5.73 3.59
C PHE A 148 -1.56 -5.10 2.37
N ARG A 149 -1.65 -5.85 1.28
CA ARG A 149 -2.17 -5.32 0.01
C ARG A 149 -3.68 -5.35 -0.05
N LYS A 150 -4.29 -6.49 0.30
CA LYS A 150 -5.75 -6.64 0.40
C LYS A 150 -6.18 -6.32 1.83
N LEU A 151 -7.10 -5.37 2.00
CA LEU A 151 -7.62 -4.97 3.30
C LEU A 151 -8.88 -5.75 3.67
N GLN A 152 -9.00 -6.07 4.95
CA GLN A 152 -10.21 -6.61 5.57
C GLN A 152 -10.59 -5.72 6.75
N ALA A 153 -11.89 -5.60 7.02
CA ALA A 153 -12.37 -4.85 8.16
C ALA A 153 -12.04 -5.58 9.47
N GLY A 154 -11.75 -4.82 10.53
CA GLY A 154 -11.40 -5.35 11.84
C GLY A 154 -9.92 -5.20 12.17
N GLN A 155 -9.57 -5.63 13.38
CA GLN A 155 -8.18 -5.62 13.85
C GLN A 155 -7.41 -6.78 13.20
N SER A 156 -6.18 -6.53 12.76
CA SER A 156 -5.30 -7.58 12.27
C SER A 156 -4.75 -8.39 13.46
N PRO A 157 -5.02 -9.70 13.57
CA PRO A 157 -4.47 -10.52 14.65
C PRO A 157 -2.93 -10.53 14.68
N GLU A 158 -2.29 -10.38 13.52
CA GLU A 158 -0.82 -10.32 13.41
C GLU A 158 -0.27 -9.04 14.06
N VAL A 159 -0.98 -7.91 13.87
CA VAL A 159 -0.62 -6.63 14.51
C VAL A 159 -0.92 -6.67 16.00
N GLU A 160 -2.04 -7.28 16.39
CA GLU A 160 -2.41 -7.43 17.79
C GLU A 160 -1.38 -8.27 18.56
N ILE A 161 -1.02 -9.46 18.05
CA ILE A 161 0.00 -10.31 18.66
C ILE A 161 1.35 -9.59 18.72
N GLY A 162 1.73 -8.88 17.65
CA GLY A 162 2.96 -8.08 17.61
C GLY A 162 3.00 -7.03 18.74
N HIS A 163 1.91 -6.29 18.95
CA HIS A 163 1.80 -5.32 20.05
C HIS A 163 1.89 -5.93 21.45
N HIS A 164 1.48 -7.19 21.64
CA HIS A 164 1.59 -7.84 22.95
C HIS A 164 3.01 -8.36 23.26
N LEU A 165 3.89 -8.40 22.26
CA LEU A 165 5.25 -8.95 22.38
C LEU A 165 6.35 -7.88 22.40
N THR A 166 6.02 -6.60 22.19
CA THR A 166 6.98 -5.47 22.13
C THR A 166 6.46 -4.26 22.88
#